data_AF-A0A7Y1UL93-F1
#
_entry.id   AF-A0A7Y1UL93-F1
#
_cell.length_a   1.000
_cell.length_b   1.000
_cell.length_c   1.000
_cell.angle_alpha   90.00
_cell.angle_beta   90.00
_cell.angle_gamma   90.00
#
_symmetry.space_group_name_H-M   'P 1'
#
loop_
_entity.id
_entity.type
_entity.pdbx_description
1 polymer ?
#
loop_
_entity_poly.entity_id
_entity_poly.type
_entity_poly.pdbx_seq_one_letter_code
_entity_poly.pdbx_strand_id
1 'polypeptide(L)'
;MEVTISLAIVAVACIPLIGMLPTGMQTMREGRREVIEAEVVRLLTNELSMSNWSETNDLLDWENDFRHFDNQGVPLESAQGALFTAEIDVEEETTLPGAPARNRFLKRVTIKVTDKPAALTDRFETERFHRTYSLLVAKMDK
;
A
#
# COMPACT_ATOMS: atom_id res chain seq x y z
N MET A 1 19.75 -44.08 -32.45
CA MET A 1 19.74 -42.75 -33.09
C MET A 1 18.40 -42.05 -32.94
N GLU A 2 17.26 -42.75 -33.08
CA GLU A 2 15.93 -42.16 -32.92
C GLU A 2 15.68 -41.60 -31.51
N VAL A 3 15.87 -42.42 -30.47
CA VAL A 3 15.66 -42.01 -29.06
C VAL A 3 16.55 -40.83 -28.63
N THR A 4 17.78 -40.78 -29.12
CA THR A 4 18.75 -39.70 -28.80
C THR A 4 18.33 -38.36 -29.41
N ILE A 5 17.81 -38.36 -30.64
CA ILE A 5 17.32 -37.14 -31.28
C ILE A 5 16.01 -36.70 -30.63
N SER A 6 15.12 -37.64 -30.31
CA SER A 6 13.89 -37.34 -29.55
C SER A 6 14.20 -36.71 -28.19
N LEU A 7 15.16 -37.25 -27.45
CA LEU A 7 15.58 -36.70 -26.16
C LEU A 7 16.18 -35.29 -26.30
N ALA A 8 16.97 -35.05 -27.35
CA ALA A 8 17.53 -33.73 -27.62
C ALA A 8 16.44 -32.68 -27.88
N ILE A 9 15.43 -33.03 -28.68
CA ILE A 9 14.29 -32.13 -28.99
C ILE A 9 13.48 -31.84 -27.72
N VAL A 10 13.17 -32.88 -26.92
CA VAL A 10 12.43 -32.71 -25.66
C VAL A 10 13.21 -31.84 -24.68
N ALA A 11 14.52 -32.05 -24.54
CA ALA A 11 15.36 -31.23 -23.67
C ALA A 11 15.36 -29.75 -24.08
N VAL A 12 15.51 -29.47 -25.37
CA VAL A 12 15.47 -28.09 -25.91
C VAL A 12 14.11 -27.42 -25.65
N ALA A 13 13.01 -28.18 -25.69
CA ALA A 13 11.68 -27.66 -25.39
C ALA A 13 11.42 -27.47 -23.87
N CYS A 14 11.94 -28.35 -23.01
CA CYS A 14 11.67 -28.33 -21.58
C CYS A 14 12.51 -27.30 -20.81
N ILE A 15 13.76 -27.06 -21.21
CA ILE A 15 14.67 -26.10 -20.56
C ILE A 15 14.04 -24.69 -20.45
N PRO A 16 13.48 -24.09 -21.52
CA PRO A 16 12.89 -22.75 -21.42
C PRO A 16 11.65 -22.73 -20.52
N LEU A 17 10.84 -23.81 -20.50
CA LEU A 17 9.67 -23.90 -19.61
C LEU A 17 10.08 -23.89 -18.14
N ILE A 18 11.13 -24.64 -17.78
CA ILE A 18 11.68 -24.65 -16.43
C ILE A 18 12.32 -23.30 -16.11
N GLY A 19 13.00 -22.69 -17.09
CA GLY A 19 13.62 -21.37 -16.96
C GLY A 19 12.62 -20.23 -16.74
N MET A 20 11.35 -20.40 -17.13
CA MET A 20 10.29 -19.42 -16.88
C MET A 20 9.62 -19.53 -15.51
N LEU A 21 9.84 -20.64 -14.77
CA LEU A 21 9.25 -20.83 -13.43
C LEU A 21 9.63 -19.71 -12.44
N PRO A 22 10.90 -19.26 -12.33
CA PRO A 22 11.28 -18.18 -11.43
C PRO A 22 10.56 -16.87 -11.78
N THR A 23 10.45 -16.56 -13.08
CA THR A 23 9.77 -15.36 -13.56
C THR A 23 8.28 -15.39 -13.20
N GLY A 24 7.60 -16.52 -13.45
CA GLY A 24 6.19 -16.66 -13.08
C GLY A 24 5.96 -16.53 -11.57
N MET A 25 6.85 -17.08 -10.76
CA MET A 25 6.80 -16.92 -9.31
C MET A 25 7.01 -15.47 -8.86
N GLN A 26 7.94 -14.76 -9.48
CA GLN A 26 8.20 -13.35 -9.19
C GLN A 26 6.98 -12.51 -9.53
N THR A 27 6.43 -12.66 -10.73
CA THR A 27 5.20 -11.94 -11.15
C THR A 27 4.03 -12.24 -10.22
N MET A 28 3.86 -13.51 -9.78
CA MET A 28 2.79 -13.85 -8.84
C MET A 28 3.00 -13.25 -7.44
N ARG A 29 4.25 -13.06 -7.00
CA ARG A 29 4.56 -12.38 -5.73
C ARG A 29 4.28 -10.89 -5.82
N GLU A 30 4.69 -10.26 -6.92
CA GLU A 30 4.45 -8.84 -7.20
C GLU A 30 2.94 -8.55 -7.31
N GLY A 31 2.20 -9.36 -8.08
CA GLY A 31 0.76 -9.20 -8.21
C GLY A 31 0.01 -9.41 -6.90
N ARG A 32 0.42 -10.39 -6.08
CA ARG A 32 -0.17 -10.56 -4.73
C ARG A 32 0.07 -9.35 -3.85
N ARG A 33 1.28 -8.81 -3.85
CA ARG A 33 1.62 -7.61 -3.09
C ARG A 33 0.75 -6.43 -3.51
N GLU A 34 0.58 -6.20 -4.80
CA GLU A 34 -0.25 -5.11 -5.32
C GLU A 34 -1.72 -5.25 -4.91
N VAL A 35 -2.28 -6.46 -4.94
CA VAL A 35 -3.66 -6.72 -4.48
C VAL A 35 -3.81 -6.41 -2.99
N ILE A 36 -2.84 -6.81 -2.16
CA ILE A 36 -2.87 -6.53 -0.72
C ILE A 36 -2.75 -5.02 -0.45
N GLU A 37 -1.82 -4.34 -1.12
CA GLU A 37 -1.66 -2.88 -1.01
C GLU A 37 -2.96 -2.15 -1.38
N ALA A 38 -3.62 -2.55 -2.46
CA ALA A 38 -4.90 -1.98 -2.88
C ALA A 38 -6.01 -2.21 -1.85
N GLU A 39 -6.07 -3.40 -1.25
CA GLU A 39 -7.05 -3.74 -0.21
C GLU A 39 -6.82 -2.92 1.07
N VAL A 40 -5.57 -2.76 1.50
CA VAL A 40 -5.20 -1.90 2.65
C VAL A 40 -5.67 -0.47 2.41
N VAL A 41 -5.36 0.10 1.25
CA VAL A 41 -5.78 1.45 0.89
C VAL A 41 -7.30 1.55 0.85
N ARG A 42 -8.00 0.55 0.30
CA ARG A 42 -9.46 0.53 0.23
C ARG A 42 -10.10 0.51 1.62
N LEU A 43 -9.59 -0.33 2.53
CA LEU A 43 -10.06 -0.42 3.91
C LEU A 43 -9.85 0.89 4.65
N LEU A 44 -8.64 1.44 4.60
CA LEU A 44 -8.32 2.73 5.24
C LEU A 44 -9.14 3.87 4.66
N THR A 45 -9.29 3.94 3.34
CA THR A 45 -10.11 4.99 2.69
C THR A 45 -11.57 4.89 3.10
N ASN A 46 -12.12 3.68 3.25
CA ASN A 46 -13.49 3.49 3.74
C ASN A 46 -13.63 3.88 5.21
N GLU A 47 -12.69 3.47 6.06
CA GLU A 47 -12.67 3.81 7.49
C GLU A 47 -12.58 5.32 7.68
N LEU A 48 -11.65 5.96 6.98
CA LEU A 48 -11.51 7.41 6.91
C LEU A 48 -12.85 8.01 6.43
N SER A 49 -13.42 7.57 5.31
CA SER A 49 -14.68 8.14 4.79
C SER A 49 -15.88 8.01 5.76
N MET A 50 -15.91 6.98 6.61
CA MET A 50 -16.95 6.79 7.63
C MET A 50 -16.66 7.53 8.94
N SER A 51 -15.40 7.91 9.19
CA SER A 51 -15.04 8.72 10.36
C SER A 51 -15.77 10.06 10.32
N ASN A 52 -16.21 10.55 11.48
CA ASN A 52 -17.03 11.75 11.55
C ASN A 52 -16.15 13.01 11.47
N TRP A 53 -15.84 13.45 10.25
CA TRP A 53 -14.99 14.61 9.95
C TRP A 53 -15.56 15.98 10.39
N SER A 54 -16.67 16.01 11.14
CA SER A 54 -17.34 17.25 11.54
C SER A 54 -16.57 18.01 12.62
N GLU A 55 -15.84 17.27 13.49
CA GLU A 55 -14.97 17.81 14.52
C GLU A 55 -13.53 17.76 14.01
N THR A 56 -13.00 18.93 13.63
CA THR A 56 -11.67 19.06 13.01
C THR A 56 -10.53 18.61 13.93
N ASN A 57 -10.79 18.46 15.24
CA ASN A 57 -9.82 17.98 16.23
C ASN A 57 -9.67 16.45 16.23
N ASP A 58 -10.71 15.69 15.86
CA ASP A 58 -10.63 14.22 15.77
C ASP A 58 -9.71 13.76 14.63
N LEU A 59 -9.33 14.67 13.72
CA LEU A 59 -8.38 14.40 12.64
C LEU A 59 -6.93 14.28 13.13
N LEU A 60 -6.57 14.95 14.21
CA LEU A 60 -5.21 14.90 14.78
C LEU A 60 -4.94 13.55 15.46
N ASP A 61 -6.00 12.84 15.88
CA ASP A 61 -5.87 11.51 16.47
C ASP A 61 -5.36 10.45 15.46
N TRP A 62 -5.50 10.74 14.17
CA TRP A 62 -5.00 9.89 13.07
C TRP A 62 -3.61 10.30 12.59
N GLU A 63 -3.06 11.42 13.10
CA GLU A 63 -1.74 11.91 12.71
C GLU A 63 -0.65 10.96 13.25
N ASN A 64 0.16 10.41 12.35
CA ASN A 64 1.16 9.38 12.64
C ASN A 64 0.58 8.06 13.19
N ASP A 65 -0.68 7.75 12.87
CA ASP A 65 -1.24 6.45 13.22
C ASP A 65 -0.63 5.35 12.34
N PHE A 66 -0.10 4.31 13.00
CA PHE A 66 0.53 3.16 12.34
C PHE A 66 -0.42 1.97 12.37
N ARG A 67 -0.96 1.62 11.21
CA ARG A 67 -1.86 0.48 11.04
C ARG A 67 -1.08 -0.70 10.47
N HIS A 68 -1.17 -1.85 11.13
CA HIS A 68 -0.45 -3.06 10.76
C HIS A 68 -1.35 -4.04 10.05
N PHE A 69 -0.83 -4.76 9.06
CA PHE A 69 -1.59 -5.72 8.28
C PHE A 69 -0.80 -7.01 8.00
N ASP A 70 -1.52 -8.12 7.88
CA ASP A 70 -0.97 -9.43 7.55
C ASP A 70 -0.76 -9.67 6.03
N ASN A 71 -0.50 -10.91 5.62
CA ASN A 71 -0.33 -11.29 4.21
C ASN A 71 -1.64 -11.37 3.40
N GLN A 72 -2.77 -11.01 3.99
CA GLN A 72 -4.09 -10.99 3.37
C GLN A 72 -4.70 -9.58 3.38
N GLY A 73 -4.03 -8.60 3.99
CA GLY A 73 -4.55 -7.24 4.14
C GLY A 73 -5.51 -7.08 5.33
N VAL A 74 -5.50 -8.03 6.28
CA VAL A 74 -6.31 -7.97 7.50
C VAL A 74 -5.60 -7.10 8.54
N PRO A 75 -6.30 -6.16 9.20
CA PRO A 75 -5.69 -5.32 10.24
C PRO A 75 -5.27 -6.14 11.45
N LEU A 76 -4.11 -5.81 12.00
CA LEU A 76 -3.53 -6.40 13.20
C LEU A 76 -3.44 -5.34 14.29
N GLU A 77 -3.74 -5.72 15.53
CA GLU A 77 -3.64 -4.84 16.69
C GLU A 77 -2.19 -4.57 17.12
N SER A 78 -1.22 -5.33 16.58
CA SER A 78 0.19 -5.17 16.92
C SER A 78 1.08 -5.34 15.69
N ALA A 79 2.29 -4.79 15.77
CA ALA A 79 3.33 -4.98 14.76
C ALA A 79 3.83 -6.44 14.66
N GLN A 80 3.48 -7.31 15.62
CA GLN A 80 3.96 -8.68 15.66
C GLN A 80 3.29 -9.51 14.57
N GLY A 81 4.08 -9.95 13.58
CA GLY A 81 3.56 -10.66 12.40
C GLY A 81 3.04 -9.74 11.29
N ALA A 82 3.18 -8.42 11.46
CA ALA A 82 2.85 -7.46 10.41
C ALA A 82 3.81 -7.60 9.23
N LEU A 83 3.23 -7.78 8.04
CA LEU A 83 3.96 -7.83 6.78
C LEU A 83 3.79 -6.54 5.99
N PHE A 84 2.70 -5.81 6.24
CA PHE A 84 2.46 -4.49 5.71
C PHE A 84 2.20 -3.52 6.85
N THR A 85 2.64 -2.28 6.70
CA THR A 85 2.29 -1.18 7.59
C THR A 85 1.85 0.00 6.77
N ALA A 86 0.76 0.63 7.20
CA ALA A 86 0.34 1.93 6.69
C ALA A 86 0.60 3.00 7.75
N GLU A 87 1.11 4.14 7.31
CA GLU A 87 1.17 5.39 8.08
C GLU A 87 0.11 6.33 7.51
N ILE A 88 -0.67 6.94 8.40
CA ILE A 88 -1.64 7.96 8.04
C ILE A 88 -1.08 9.31 8.48
N ASP A 89 -0.99 10.23 7.53
CA ASP A 89 -0.51 11.59 7.73
C ASP A 89 -1.63 12.57 7.37
N VAL A 90 -1.89 13.55 8.22
CA VAL A 90 -3.02 14.47 8.08
C VAL A 90 -2.51 15.90 8.05
N GLU A 91 -2.58 16.53 6.89
CA GLU A 91 -2.14 17.92 6.72
C GLU A 91 -3.30 18.88 6.99
N GLU A 92 -3.06 19.80 7.94
CA GLU A 92 -4.08 20.64 8.53
C GLU A 92 -4.64 21.76 7.63
N GLU A 93 -3.86 22.22 6.67
CA GLU A 93 -4.20 23.36 5.82
C GLU A 93 -3.74 23.11 4.39
N THR A 94 -4.61 22.52 3.58
CA THR A 94 -4.28 22.28 2.18
C THR A 94 -4.87 23.35 1.24
N THR A 95 -4.16 23.59 0.15
CA THR A 95 -4.68 24.32 -1.03
C THR A 95 -5.46 23.37 -1.94
N LEU A 96 -6.52 23.88 -2.58
CA LEU A 96 -7.16 23.18 -3.70
C LEU A 96 -6.30 23.35 -4.97
N PRO A 97 -6.23 22.33 -5.84
CA PRO A 97 -5.68 22.51 -7.17
C PRO A 97 -6.40 23.66 -7.89
N GLY A 98 -5.68 24.74 -8.20
CA GLY A 98 -6.22 25.93 -8.86
C GLY A 98 -6.72 27.05 -7.95
N ALA A 99 -6.69 26.88 -6.62
CA ALA A 99 -6.97 27.95 -5.66
C ALA A 99 -5.76 28.22 -4.75
N PRO A 100 -5.18 29.44 -4.78
CA PRO A 100 -3.96 29.74 -4.03
C PRO A 100 -4.19 29.93 -2.52
N ALA A 101 -5.44 30.03 -2.07
CA ALA A 101 -5.77 30.21 -0.66
C ALA A 101 -5.84 28.85 0.06
N ARG A 102 -5.04 28.71 1.13
CA ARG A 102 -5.20 27.63 2.11
C ARG A 102 -6.58 27.71 2.73
N ASN A 103 -7.24 26.57 2.86
CA ASN A 103 -8.58 26.50 3.43
C ASN A 103 -8.55 25.70 4.73
N ARG A 104 -8.90 26.34 5.84
CA ARG A 104 -9.00 25.70 7.18
C ARG A 104 -10.00 24.54 7.25
N PHE A 105 -10.90 24.46 6.27
CA PHE A 105 -11.93 23.41 6.19
C PHE A 105 -11.51 22.27 5.26
N LEU A 106 -10.32 22.34 4.67
CA LEU A 106 -9.76 21.28 3.84
C LEU A 106 -8.56 20.66 4.54
N LYS A 107 -8.59 19.34 4.64
CA LYS A 107 -7.52 18.52 5.18
C LYS A 107 -7.07 17.57 4.08
N ARG A 108 -5.76 17.42 3.90
CA ARG A 108 -5.20 16.40 3.00
C ARG A 108 -4.79 15.21 3.86
N VAL A 109 -5.37 14.05 3.58
CA VAL A 109 -4.99 12.80 4.22
C VAL A 109 -4.10 12.03 3.27
N THR A 110 -2.91 11.69 3.72
CA THR A 110 -1.92 10.96 2.96
C THR A 110 -1.66 9.61 3.62
N ILE A 111 -2.02 8.54 2.93
CA ILE A 111 -1.80 7.16 3.34
C ILE A 111 -0.51 6.68 2.68
N LYS A 112 0.50 6.34 3.47
CA LYS A 112 1.74 5.73 3.01
C LYS A 112 1.73 4.26 3.37
N VAL A 113 1.86 3.36 2.39
CA VAL A 113 1.89 1.91 2.63
C VAL A 113 3.28 1.35 2.34
N THR A 114 3.81 0.52 3.24
CA THR A 114 5.09 -0.15 3.09
C THR A 114 4.99 -1.64 3.41
N ASP A 115 5.79 -2.46 2.72
CA ASP A 115 6.02 -3.88 3.01
C ASP A 115 7.29 -4.10 3.85
N LYS A 116 7.95 -3.02 4.27
CA LYS A 116 9.16 -3.10 5.08
C LYS A 116 8.80 -3.45 6.52
N PRO A 117 9.64 -4.27 7.18
CA PRO A 117 9.39 -4.70 8.54
C PRO A 117 9.29 -3.51 9.49
N ALA A 118 8.46 -3.64 10.52
CA ALA A 118 8.22 -2.55 11.46
C ALA A 118 9.45 -2.10 12.26
N ALA A 119 10.46 -2.96 12.37
CA ALA A 119 11.74 -2.64 12.99
C ALA A 119 12.60 -1.64 12.19
N LEU A 120 12.29 -1.39 10.91
CA LEU A 120 13.02 -0.41 10.10
C LEU A 120 12.42 0.97 10.33
N THR A 121 13.15 1.87 10.98
CA THR A 121 12.69 3.23 11.30
C THR A 121 12.50 4.09 10.04
N ASP A 122 13.42 4.00 9.08
CA ASP A 122 13.44 4.87 7.88
C ASP A 122 12.45 4.45 6.76
N ARG A 123 11.54 3.52 7.06
CA ARG A 123 10.63 2.90 6.08
C ARG A 123 9.64 3.87 5.44
N PHE A 124 9.31 4.96 6.13
CA PHE A 124 8.46 6.04 5.62
C PHE A 124 9.24 7.29 5.21
N GLU A 125 10.52 7.40 5.55
CA GLU A 125 11.40 8.51 5.12
C GLU A 125 11.91 8.29 3.69
N THR A 126 12.17 7.04 3.31
CA THR A 126 12.67 6.71 1.98
C THR A 126 11.52 6.53 0.98
N GLU A 127 11.41 7.40 -0.03
CA GLU A 127 10.37 7.36 -1.07
C GLU A 127 10.27 6.02 -1.82
N ARG A 128 11.37 5.27 -1.93
CA ARG A 128 11.37 3.96 -2.61
C ARG A 128 10.74 2.83 -1.78
N PHE A 129 10.54 3.05 -0.48
CA PHE A 129 10.08 2.03 0.45
C PHE A 129 8.59 2.11 0.76
N HIS A 130 7.92 3.17 0.33
CA HIS A 130 6.49 3.33 0.52
C HIS A 130 5.79 3.78 -0.75
N ARG A 131 4.51 3.47 -0.85
CA ARG A 131 3.62 4.03 -1.86
C ARG A 131 2.66 5.00 -1.19
N THR A 132 2.46 6.15 -1.82
CA THR A 132 1.70 7.27 -1.24
C THR A 132 0.39 7.43 -1.97
N TYR A 133 -0.71 7.46 -1.23
CA TYR A 133 -2.05 7.73 -1.70
C TYR A 133 -2.58 8.96 -0.96
N SER A 134 -2.91 10.01 -1.70
CA SER A 134 -3.41 11.26 -1.10
C SER A 134 -4.88 11.46 -1.43
N LEU A 135 -5.65 11.80 -0.41
CA LEU A 135 -7.08 12.07 -0.46
C LEU A 135 -7.31 13.49 0.08
N LEU A 136 -8.17 14.25 -0.59
CA LEU A 136 -8.59 15.57 -0.12
C LEU A 136 -9.96 15.42 0.53
N VAL A 137 -10.05 15.79 1.81
CA VAL A 137 -11.30 15.75 2.57
C VAL A 137 -11.70 17.19 2.91
N ALA A 138 -12.98 17.49 2.69
CA ALA A 138 -13.56 18.80 2.95
C ALA A 138 -14.64 18.69 4.01
N LYS A 139 -14.64 19.61 4.97
CA LYS A 139 -15.75 19.76 5.91
C LYS A 139 -17.00 20.19 5.14
N MET A 140 -18.01 19.34 5.05
CA MET A 140 -19.34 19.74 4.59
C MET A 140 -20.08 20.37 5.76
N ASP A 141 -20.27 21.69 5.70
CA ASP A 141 -21.14 22.43 6.61
C ASP A 141 -22.60 22.00 6.35
N LYS A 142 -23.36 21.77 7.41
CA LYS A 142 -24.80 21.47 7.34
C LYS A 142 -25.62 22.70 7.68
#